data_AF-A0A3A8IWX3-F1
#
_entry.id   AF-A0A3A8IWX3-F1
#
_cell.length_a   1.000
_cell.length_b   1.000
_cell.length_c   1.000
_cell.angle_alpha   90.00
_cell.angle_beta   90.00
_cell.angle_gamma   90.00
#
_symmetry.space_group_name_H-M   'P 1'
#
loop_
_entity.id
_entity.type
_entity.pdbx_description
1 polymer ?
#
loop_
_entity_poly.entity_id
_entity_poly.type
_entity_poly.pdbx_seq_one_letter_code
_entity_poly.pdbx_strand_id
1 'polypeptide(L)'
;MKQVSTPSLAPLREVGNAMFALADVDSLGTPNFEDPDVEEYLRKYGAPPGPERDWWLEAQCGLEFVLCLDLYIKSVRVIAEESAEFEHVLAHLPFAAEESFRMKPSAEERERREGHGGWAVCRIDTHGSTFEVESFSREGSARCFANLLDARGHKQGYFVEPRGVLPPLPSGDPGPHQWVLLRQDENGVRYEIERARRPQRLEWLAEQYNKEARHKQHWFVERLPPVTPAATAADR
;
A
#
# COMPACT_ATOMS: atom_id res chain seq x y z
N MET A 1 -3.33 1.87 17.46
CA MET A 1 -3.19 0.41 17.33
C MET A 1 -3.94 -0.25 18.48
N LYS A 2 -4.50 -1.43 18.26
CA LYS A 2 -5.10 -2.24 19.34
C LYS A 2 -4.58 -3.67 19.26
N GLN A 3 -4.51 -4.33 20.40
CA GLN A 3 -4.21 -5.76 20.47
C GLN A 3 -5.48 -6.56 20.15
N VAL A 4 -5.33 -7.65 19.40
CA VAL A 4 -6.42 -8.55 19.01
C VAL A 4 -6.19 -9.96 19.56
N SER A 5 -7.26 -10.65 19.90
CA SER A 5 -7.20 -12.00 20.48
C SER A 5 -7.07 -13.10 19.44
N THR A 6 -7.40 -12.81 18.18
CA THR A 6 -7.32 -13.75 17.05
C THR A 6 -7.18 -12.95 15.75
N PRO A 7 -6.16 -13.21 14.90
CA PRO A 7 -6.04 -12.54 13.60
C PRO A 7 -7.21 -12.96 12.71
N SER A 8 -7.81 -12.02 12.00
CA SER A 8 -9.04 -12.26 11.26
C SER A 8 -8.81 -12.73 9.82
N LEU A 9 -7.65 -12.47 9.20
CA LEU A 9 -7.53 -12.64 7.74
C LEU A 9 -6.14 -13.08 7.26
N ALA A 10 -6.16 -14.09 6.36
CA ALA A 10 -5.05 -14.59 5.53
C ALA A 10 -3.90 -15.33 6.27
N PRO A 11 -3.15 -16.23 5.59
CA PRO A 11 -1.98 -16.85 6.19
C PRO A 11 -0.90 -15.77 6.38
N LEU A 12 -0.80 -15.26 7.61
CA LEU A 12 0.30 -14.42 8.05
C LEU A 12 1.61 -15.21 7.93
N ARG A 13 2.65 -14.56 7.42
CA ARG A 13 3.98 -15.15 7.20
C ARG A 13 5.05 -14.21 7.73
N GLU A 14 6.22 -14.74 8.04
CA GLU A 14 7.35 -13.90 8.41
C GLU A 14 7.76 -13.03 7.20
N VAL A 15 7.80 -11.71 7.41
CA VAL A 15 8.09 -10.71 6.37
C VAL A 15 9.41 -9.97 6.62
N GLY A 16 10.01 -10.18 7.78
CA GLY A 16 11.26 -9.55 8.19
C GLY A 16 11.52 -9.72 9.68
N ASN A 17 12.63 -9.17 10.11
CA ASN A 17 13.01 -9.10 11.51
C ASN A 17 13.47 -7.68 11.87
N ALA A 18 13.26 -7.29 13.11
CA ALA A 18 13.69 -6.00 13.62
C ALA A 18 14.16 -6.14 15.08
N MET A 19 15.11 -5.30 15.46
CA MET A 19 15.58 -5.15 16.82
C MET A 19 14.95 -3.91 17.45
N PHE A 20 14.47 -4.07 18.68
CA PHE A 20 13.85 -3.01 19.46
C PHE A 20 14.38 -3.07 20.89
N ALA A 21 14.32 -1.95 21.60
CA ALA A 21 14.52 -1.98 23.04
C ALA A 21 13.42 -2.81 23.69
N LEU A 22 13.78 -3.69 24.65
CA LEU A 22 12.80 -4.57 25.30
C LEU A 22 11.66 -3.78 25.97
N ALA A 23 11.99 -2.63 26.56
CA ALA A 23 11.02 -1.74 27.20
C ALA A 23 9.98 -1.19 26.20
N ASP A 24 10.38 -0.99 24.95
CA ASP A 24 9.48 -0.51 23.89
C ASP A 24 8.48 -1.60 23.51
N VAL A 25 8.95 -2.84 23.32
CA VAL A 25 8.06 -3.98 23.01
C VAL A 25 7.11 -4.26 24.16
N ASP A 26 7.59 -4.22 25.41
CA ASP A 26 6.74 -4.42 26.60
C ASP A 26 5.67 -3.31 26.73
N SER A 27 5.87 -2.13 26.13
CA SER A 27 4.87 -1.04 26.13
C SER A 27 3.64 -1.33 25.25
N LEU A 28 3.72 -2.35 24.37
CA LEU A 28 2.61 -2.77 23.52
C LEU A 28 1.50 -3.50 24.27
N GLY A 29 1.75 -3.85 25.54
CA GLY A 29 0.79 -4.56 26.40
C GLY A 29 1.21 -5.99 26.70
N THR A 30 0.29 -6.75 27.30
CA THR A 30 0.54 -8.14 27.67
C THR A 30 0.59 -8.98 26.39
N PRO A 31 1.62 -9.80 26.13
CA PRO A 31 1.66 -10.63 24.93
C PRO A 31 0.48 -11.61 24.88
N ASN A 32 0.11 -12.01 23.67
CA ASN A 32 -0.84 -13.09 23.40
C ASN A 32 -0.22 -14.42 23.85
N PHE A 33 -1.03 -15.28 24.46
CA PHE A 33 -0.64 -16.61 24.88
C PHE A 33 -1.61 -17.64 24.33
N GLU A 34 -1.09 -18.78 23.88
CA GLU A 34 -1.91 -19.89 23.37
C GLU A 34 -2.52 -20.74 24.50
N ASP A 35 -2.02 -20.62 25.74
CA ASP A 35 -2.36 -21.54 26.83
C ASP A 35 -3.44 -20.94 27.77
N PRO A 36 -4.58 -21.62 28.00
CA PRO A 36 -5.69 -21.08 28.80
C PRO A 36 -5.39 -20.83 30.29
N ASP A 37 -4.34 -21.42 30.87
CA ASP A 37 -3.99 -21.28 32.30
C ASP A 37 -2.84 -20.28 32.58
N VAL A 38 -2.58 -19.37 31.65
CA VAL A 38 -1.47 -18.40 31.76
C VAL A 38 -1.62 -17.46 32.96
N GLU A 39 -2.85 -17.13 33.38
CA GLU A 39 -3.06 -16.33 34.60
C GLU A 39 -2.57 -17.07 35.86
N GLU A 40 -2.81 -18.38 35.98
CA GLU A 40 -2.32 -19.18 37.10
C GLU A 40 -0.79 -19.32 37.06
N TYR A 41 -0.23 -19.49 35.86
CA TYR A 41 1.21 -19.54 35.65
C TYR A 41 1.90 -18.21 36.01
N LEU A 42 1.41 -17.08 35.49
CA LEU A 42 1.94 -15.74 35.78
C LEU A 42 1.90 -15.44 37.29
N ARG A 43 0.80 -15.81 37.95
CA ARG A 43 0.63 -15.68 39.40
C ARG A 43 1.65 -16.51 40.19
N LYS A 44 2.05 -17.66 39.67
CA LYS A 44 2.90 -18.64 40.36
C LYS A 44 4.40 -18.51 40.05
N TYR A 45 4.76 -18.11 38.84
CA TYR A 45 6.13 -18.15 38.33
C TYR A 45 6.65 -16.80 37.79
N GLY A 46 5.80 -15.79 37.64
CA GLY A 46 6.20 -14.52 37.03
C GLY A 46 6.19 -14.61 35.50
N ALA A 47 7.19 -14.03 34.82
CA ALA A 47 7.25 -13.91 33.35
C ALA A 47 6.90 -15.22 32.60
N PRO A 48 6.26 -15.11 31.42
CA PRO A 48 5.60 -16.24 30.78
C PRO A 48 6.53 -17.41 30.40
N PRO A 49 5.97 -18.63 30.24
CA PRO A 49 6.73 -19.79 29.83
C PRO A 49 7.07 -19.67 28.34
N GLY A 50 8.36 -19.75 28.03
CA GLY A 50 8.83 -19.84 26.65
C GLY A 50 9.83 -18.74 26.29
N PRO A 51 10.76 -19.01 25.37
CA PRO A 51 11.70 -18.01 24.88
C PRO A 51 11.05 -16.99 23.94
N GLU A 52 9.80 -17.23 23.51
CA GLU A 52 9.11 -16.40 22.52
C GLU A 52 7.90 -15.71 23.14
N ARG A 53 7.63 -14.48 22.72
CA ARG A 53 6.45 -13.69 23.13
C ARG A 53 5.81 -13.06 21.90
N ASP A 54 4.49 -13.16 21.78
CA ASP A 54 3.78 -12.71 20.60
C ASP A 54 2.84 -11.55 20.92
N TRP A 55 2.75 -10.55 20.04
CA TRP A 55 1.74 -9.49 20.10
C TRP A 55 0.98 -9.46 18.79
N TRP A 56 -0.32 -9.74 18.86
CA TRP A 56 -1.22 -9.71 17.71
C TRP A 56 -1.88 -8.35 17.66
N LEU A 57 -1.62 -7.59 16.60
CA LEU A 57 -1.89 -6.16 16.54
C LEU A 57 -2.69 -5.81 15.29
N GLU A 58 -3.64 -4.90 15.45
CA GLU A 58 -4.39 -4.30 14.35
C GLU A 58 -4.14 -2.78 14.35
N ALA A 59 -3.64 -2.28 13.23
CA ALA A 59 -3.50 -0.86 12.97
C ALA A 59 -4.85 -0.22 12.63
N GLN A 60 -4.94 1.11 12.74
CA GLN A 60 -6.18 1.84 12.43
C GLN A 60 -6.59 1.73 10.96
N CYS A 61 -5.65 1.45 10.06
CA CYS A 61 -5.91 1.22 8.64
C CYS A 61 -6.44 -0.20 8.34
N GLY A 62 -6.60 -1.06 9.36
CA GLY A 62 -7.03 -2.45 9.20
C GLY A 62 -5.90 -3.42 8.84
N LEU A 63 -4.63 -2.99 8.91
CA LEU A 63 -3.49 -3.90 8.82
C LEU A 63 -3.40 -4.76 10.08
N GLU A 64 -3.44 -6.07 9.91
CA GLU A 64 -3.16 -7.05 10.96
C GLU A 64 -1.73 -7.56 10.81
N PHE A 65 -1.02 -7.66 11.94
CA PHE A 65 0.34 -8.19 11.99
C PHE A 65 0.65 -8.77 13.37
N VAL A 66 1.70 -9.58 13.43
CA VAL A 66 2.23 -10.15 14.66
C VAL A 66 3.68 -9.76 14.85
N LEU A 67 4.02 -9.36 16.08
CA LEU A 67 5.40 -9.25 16.52
C LEU A 67 5.71 -10.44 17.40
N CYS A 68 6.73 -11.22 17.05
CA CYS A 68 7.19 -12.36 17.82
C CYS A 68 8.61 -12.09 18.33
N LEU A 69 8.75 -11.78 19.61
CA LEU A 69 10.03 -11.53 20.26
C LEU A 69 10.67 -12.85 20.70
N ASP A 70 11.85 -13.15 20.17
CA ASP A 70 12.73 -14.19 20.68
C ASP A 70 13.68 -13.59 21.72
N LEU A 71 13.56 -14.03 22.98
CA LEU A 71 14.33 -13.57 24.13
C LEU A 71 15.79 -14.05 24.12
N TYR A 72 16.12 -15.13 23.42
CA TYR A 72 17.50 -15.62 23.33
C TYR A 72 18.35 -14.74 22.45
N ILE A 73 17.84 -14.41 21.26
CA ILE A 73 18.55 -13.58 20.27
C ILE A 73 18.17 -12.10 20.36
N LYS A 74 17.19 -11.74 21.22
CA LYS A 74 16.66 -10.38 21.41
C LYS A 74 16.23 -9.74 20.09
N SER A 75 15.57 -10.52 19.26
CA SER A 75 15.10 -10.10 17.93
C SER A 75 13.60 -10.29 17.84
N VAL A 76 12.93 -9.38 17.14
CA VAL A 76 11.50 -9.48 16.87
C VAL A 76 11.30 -9.88 15.42
N ARG A 77 10.69 -11.04 15.21
CA ARG A 77 10.15 -11.45 13.91
C ARG A 77 8.88 -10.65 13.66
N VAL A 78 8.79 -10.05 12.47
CA VAL A 78 7.61 -9.34 12.00
C VAL A 78 6.86 -10.27 11.07
N ILE A 79 5.61 -10.56 11.40
CA ILE A 79 4.76 -11.47 10.64
C ILE A 79 3.56 -10.67 10.13
N ALA A 80 3.35 -10.68 8.82
CA ALA A 80 2.27 -9.96 8.15
C ALA A 80 1.81 -10.73 6.92
N GLU A 81 0.81 -10.21 6.19
CA GLU A 81 0.27 -10.89 5.01
C GLU A 81 1.30 -11.00 3.87
N GLU A 82 2.08 -9.93 3.64
CA GLU A 82 3.08 -9.85 2.59
C GLU A 82 4.34 -9.07 2.98
N SER A 83 5.46 -9.41 2.36
CA SER A 83 6.75 -8.71 2.52
C SER A 83 6.71 -7.18 2.29
N ALA A 84 5.74 -6.64 1.52
CA ALA A 84 5.57 -5.19 1.38
C ALA A 84 5.02 -4.50 2.63
N GLU A 85 4.34 -5.24 3.49
CA GLU A 85 3.77 -4.70 4.72
C GLU A 85 4.84 -4.45 5.78
N PHE A 86 6.08 -4.93 5.62
CA PHE A 86 7.12 -4.78 6.64
C PHE A 86 7.35 -3.31 7.07
N GLU A 87 7.65 -2.43 6.12
CA GLU A 87 7.85 -0.99 6.40
C GLU A 87 6.56 -0.32 6.89
N HIS A 88 5.41 -0.80 6.42
CA HIS A 88 4.11 -0.31 6.84
C HIS A 88 3.82 -0.69 8.30
N VAL A 89 4.16 -1.91 8.73
CA VAL A 89 4.10 -2.36 10.13
C VAL A 89 4.98 -1.48 11.01
N LEU A 90 6.26 -1.32 10.65
CA LEU A 90 7.19 -0.50 11.43
C LEU A 90 6.70 0.93 11.60
N ALA A 91 6.04 1.48 10.57
CA ALA A 91 5.49 2.82 10.62
C ALA A 91 4.30 2.99 11.58
N HIS A 92 3.62 1.91 11.97
CA HIS A 92 2.55 1.96 12.97
C HIS A 92 3.06 1.82 14.41
N LEU A 93 4.30 1.35 14.62
CA LEU A 93 4.86 1.21 15.95
C LEU A 93 5.15 2.59 16.57
N PRO A 94 4.92 2.76 17.89
CA PRO A 94 5.18 4.04 18.56
C PRO A 94 6.67 4.30 18.82
N PHE A 95 7.55 3.40 18.38
CA PHE A 95 8.99 3.42 18.56
C PHE A 95 9.69 2.95 17.28
N ALA A 96 10.94 3.35 17.11
CA ALA A 96 11.74 2.99 15.95
C ALA A 96 12.48 1.66 16.16
N ALA A 97 12.66 0.90 15.09
CA ALA A 97 13.60 -0.22 15.08
C ALA A 97 15.04 0.30 15.13
N GLU A 98 15.89 -0.32 15.94
CA GLU A 98 17.34 -0.06 15.96
C GLU A 98 18.01 -0.63 14.70
N GLU A 99 17.64 -1.87 14.37
CA GLU A 99 18.04 -2.57 13.17
C GLU A 99 16.81 -3.24 12.56
N SER A 100 16.70 -3.23 11.25
CA SER A 100 15.58 -3.85 10.55
C SER A 100 16.04 -4.52 9.27
N PHE A 101 15.59 -5.75 9.06
CA PHE A 101 15.82 -6.51 7.85
C PHE A 101 14.48 -6.95 7.27
N ARG A 102 14.20 -6.47 6.07
CA ARG A 102 13.04 -6.87 5.29
C ARG A 102 13.37 -8.10 4.45
N MET A 103 12.53 -9.14 4.53
CA MET A 103 12.65 -10.28 3.64
C MET A 103 12.25 -9.91 2.21
N LYS A 104 12.90 -10.54 1.23
CA LYS A 104 12.54 -10.36 -0.18
C LYS A 104 11.19 -11.01 -0.46
N PRO A 105 10.40 -10.47 -1.41
CA PRO A 105 9.16 -11.09 -1.80
C PRO A 105 9.37 -12.52 -2.32
N SER A 106 8.54 -13.44 -1.85
CA SER A 106 8.55 -14.84 -2.29
C SER A 106 8.06 -14.97 -3.75
N ALA A 107 8.31 -16.11 -4.39
CA ALA A 107 7.83 -16.33 -5.76
C ALA A 107 6.29 -16.26 -5.84
N GLU A 108 5.61 -16.84 -4.84
CA GLU A 108 4.15 -16.82 -4.72
C GLU A 108 3.61 -15.40 -4.50
N GLU A 109 4.28 -14.58 -3.69
CA GLU A 109 3.91 -13.16 -3.51
C GLU A 109 4.07 -12.36 -4.81
N ARG A 110 5.14 -12.61 -5.57
CA ARG A 110 5.37 -11.95 -6.86
C ARG A 110 4.28 -12.33 -7.87
N GLU A 111 3.98 -13.62 -7.98
CA GLU A 111 2.92 -14.12 -8.86
C GLU A 111 1.55 -13.53 -8.48
N ARG A 112 1.24 -13.44 -7.19
CA ARG A 112 -0.01 -12.82 -6.71
C ARG A 112 -0.10 -11.35 -7.09
N ARG A 113 0.99 -10.59 -6.96
CA ARG A 113 1.07 -9.17 -7.34
C ARG A 113 0.94 -8.96 -8.84
N GLU A 114 1.53 -9.83 -9.64
CA GLU A 114 1.46 -9.78 -11.09
C GLU A 114 0.09 -10.24 -11.62
N GLY A 115 -0.57 -11.18 -10.93
CA GLY A 115 -1.81 -11.82 -11.38
C GLY A 115 -3.13 -11.20 -10.90
N HIS A 116 -3.19 -10.55 -9.73
CA HIS A 116 -4.48 -10.16 -9.10
C HIS A 116 -4.85 -8.68 -9.15
N GLY A 117 -4.04 -7.81 -9.75
CA GLY A 117 -4.30 -6.38 -9.69
C GLY A 117 -3.97 -5.86 -8.28
N GLY A 118 -2.73 -5.42 -8.08
CA GLY A 118 -2.30 -4.81 -6.82
C GLY A 118 -2.57 -3.32 -6.78
N TRP A 119 -1.88 -2.63 -5.88
CA TRP A 119 -1.87 -1.18 -5.73
C TRP A 119 -0.43 -0.71 -5.59
N ALA A 120 0.02 0.12 -6.53
CA ALA A 120 1.31 0.76 -6.52
C ALA A 120 1.24 2.08 -5.74
N VAL A 121 2.19 2.30 -4.84
CA VAL A 121 2.47 3.61 -4.27
C VAL A 121 3.49 4.28 -5.18
N CYS A 122 3.07 5.38 -5.79
CA CYS A 122 3.84 6.16 -6.73
C CYS A 122 4.32 7.46 -6.08
N ARG A 123 5.53 7.88 -6.41
CA ARG A 123 6.10 9.18 -6.05
C ARG A 123 6.20 10.04 -7.30
N ILE A 124 5.78 11.30 -7.19
CA ILE A 124 6.04 12.33 -8.21
C ILE A 124 7.22 13.21 -7.79
N ASP A 125 8.17 13.41 -8.70
CA ASP A 125 9.27 14.35 -8.50
C ASP A 125 8.86 15.80 -8.86
N THR A 126 9.78 16.75 -8.64
CA THR A 126 9.56 18.17 -8.94
C THR A 126 9.43 18.48 -10.43
N HIS A 127 9.75 17.52 -11.31
CA HIS A 127 9.63 17.64 -12.76
C HIS A 127 8.39 16.93 -13.31
N GLY A 128 7.56 16.35 -12.43
CA GLY A 128 6.34 15.63 -12.80
C GLY A 128 6.57 14.18 -13.20
N SER A 129 7.80 13.66 -13.09
CA SER A 129 8.09 12.24 -13.36
C SER A 129 7.57 11.37 -12.22
N THR A 130 6.94 10.27 -12.59
CA THR A 130 6.34 9.31 -11.64
C THR A 130 7.22 8.07 -11.52
N PHE A 131 7.47 7.65 -10.28
CA PHE A 131 8.23 6.45 -9.95
C PHE A 131 7.45 5.59 -8.98
N GLU A 132 7.36 4.30 -9.26
CA GLU A 132 6.83 3.34 -8.28
C GLU A 132 7.82 3.21 -7.11
N VAL A 133 7.30 3.35 -5.90
CA VAL A 133 8.04 3.20 -4.63
C VAL A 133 7.88 1.80 -4.10
N GLU A 134 6.65 1.30 -4.06
CA GLU A 134 6.30 -0.01 -3.52
C GLU A 134 4.94 -0.46 -4.07
N SER A 135 4.62 -1.76 -3.93
CA SER A 135 3.31 -2.30 -4.28
C SER A 135 2.72 -3.19 -3.19
N PHE A 136 1.40 -3.10 -3.04
CA PHE A 136 0.60 -3.79 -2.03
C PHE A 136 -0.54 -4.55 -2.71
N SER A 137 -1.02 -5.61 -2.06
CA SER A 137 -2.24 -6.32 -2.50
C SER A 137 -3.51 -5.55 -2.13
N ARG A 138 -3.50 -4.80 -1.01
CA ARG A 138 -4.64 -4.03 -0.50
C ARG A 138 -4.49 -2.53 -0.76
N GLU A 139 -5.58 -1.89 -1.22
CA GLU A 139 -5.61 -0.44 -1.42
C GLU A 139 -5.39 0.31 -0.10
N GLY A 140 -6.02 -0.16 0.99
CA GLY A 140 -5.92 0.45 2.31
C GLY A 140 -4.47 0.51 2.81
N SER A 141 -3.70 -0.55 2.61
CA SER A 141 -2.27 -0.59 2.95
C SER A 141 -1.47 0.40 2.10
N ALA A 142 -1.67 0.41 0.77
CA ALA A 142 -1.00 1.33 -0.12
C ALA A 142 -1.28 2.79 0.24
N ARG A 143 -2.55 3.13 0.52
CA ARG A 143 -2.96 4.49 0.87
C ARG A 143 -2.44 4.92 2.23
N CYS A 144 -2.46 4.02 3.21
CA CYS A 144 -1.87 4.29 4.52
C CYS A 144 -0.35 4.53 4.39
N PHE A 145 0.35 3.71 3.61
CA PHE A 145 1.77 3.88 3.36
C PHE A 145 2.10 5.18 2.61
N ALA A 146 1.33 5.55 1.59
CA ALA A 146 1.49 6.83 0.89
C ALA A 146 1.34 8.03 1.85
N ASN A 147 0.30 8.03 2.69
CA ASN A 147 0.09 9.08 3.68
C ASN A 147 1.23 9.16 4.70
N LEU A 148 1.79 8.01 5.10
CA LEU A 148 2.96 7.95 5.98
C LEU A 148 4.20 8.59 5.33
N LEU A 149 4.41 8.35 4.04
CA LEU A 149 5.52 8.95 3.29
C LEU A 149 5.35 10.47 3.13
N ASP A 150 4.14 10.95 2.85
CA ASP A 150 3.81 12.38 2.79
C ASP A 150 4.06 13.06 4.16
N ALA A 151 3.61 12.43 5.26
CA ALA A 151 3.73 12.98 6.61
C ALA A 151 5.19 13.11 7.09
N ARG A 152 6.11 12.31 6.55
CA ARG A 152 7.55 12.40 6.85
C ARG A 152 8.23 13.67 6.29
N GLY A 153 7.48 14.54 5.60
CA GLY A 153 7.89 15.92 5.34
C GLY A 153 8.81 16.10 4.14
N HIS A 154 8.80 15.17 3.19
CA HIS A 154 9.54 15.33 1.94
C HIS A 154 8.74 16.23 0.97
N LYS A 155 9.42 17.07 0.18
CA LYS A 155 8.83 17.93 -0.88
C LYS A 155 8.29 17.13 -2.09
N GLN A 156 7.96 15.87 -1.89
CA GLN A 156 7.63 14.89 -2.91
C GLN A 156 6.20 14.41 -2.63
N GLY A 157 5.35 14.40 -3.64
CA GLY A 157 3.99 13.91 -3.48
C GLY A 157 3.93 12.39 -3.67
N TYR A 158 3.20 11.70 -2.80
CA TYR A 158 2.91 10.28 -2.94
C TYR A 158 1.43 10.06 -3.31
N PHE A 159 1.16 9.04 -4.12
CA PHE A 159 -0.21 8.68 -4.52
C PHE A 159 -0.30 7.18 -4.81
N VAL A 160 -1.53 6.67 -4.92
CA VAL A 160 -1.79 5.25 -5.12
C VAL A 160 -2.47 5.01 -6.45
N GLU A 161 -1.99 4.03 -7.21
CA GLU A 161 -2.57 3.60 -8.48
C GLU A 161 -2.76 2.08 -8.49
N PRO A 162 -3.81 1.55 -9.14
CA PRO A 162 -3.96 0.11 -9.30
C PRO A 162 -2.84 -0.46 -10.18
N ARG A 163 -2.21 -1.54 -9.71
CA ARG A 163 -1.12 -2.26 -10.37
C ARG A 163 -1.66 -3.45 -11.13
N GLY A 164 -1.98 -3.24 -12.39
CA GLY A 164 -2.48 -4.25 -13.30
C GLY A 164 -2.92 -3.59 -14.58
N VAL A 165 -2.83 -4.34 -15.69
CA VAL A 165 -3.43 -3.92 -16.95
C VAL A 165 -4.92 -3.72 -16.64
N LEU A 166 -5.41 -2.47 -16.66
CA LEU A 166 -6.82 -2.22 -16.94
C LEU A 166 -7.15 -3.18 -18.08
N PRO A 167 -8.10 -4.12 -17.93
CA PRO A 167 -8.31 -5.18 -18.92
C PRO A 167 -8.22 -4.53 -20.29
N PRO A 168 -7.38 -5.04 -21.22
CA PRO A 168 -7.22 -4.36 -22.49
C PRO A 168 -8.62 -4.11 -22.99
N LEU A 169 -8.97 -2.83 -23.18
CA LEU A 169 -10.24 -2.50 -23.80
C LEU A 169 -10.32 -3.43 -25.00
N PRO A 170 -11.39 -4.24 -25.13
CA PRO A 170 -11.45 -5.25 -26.17
C PRO A 170 -10.95 -4.60 -27.44
N SER A 171 -9.89 -5.19 -28.02
CA SER A 171 -9.22 -4.70 -29.21
C SER A 171 -10.22 -4.76 -30.35
N GLY A 172 -11.12 -3.79 -30.35
CA GLY A 172 -12.20 -3.64 -31.30
C GLY A 172 -11.84 -2.42 -32.09
N ASP A 173 -11.06 -2.64 -33.14
CA ASP A 173 -10.73 -1.72 -34.23
C ASP A 173 -10.17 -0.34 -33.84
N PRO A 174 -9.36 0.27 -34.71
CA PRO A 174 -9.07 1.70 -34.62
C PRO A 174 -10.35 2.50 -34.92
N GLY A 175 -11.18 2.70 -33.89
CA GLY A 175 -12.42 3.48 -33.95
C GLY A 175 -12.84 4.02 -32.57
N PRO A 176 -13.59 5.12 -32.55
CA PRO A 176 -13.19 6.42 -32.04
C PRO A 176 -13.19 6.47 -30.50
N HIS A 177 -12.04 6.36 -29.84
CA HIS A 177 -11.92 6.65 -28.41
C HIS A 177 -11.98 8.18 -28.21
N GLN A 178 -13.17 8.70 -27.88
CA GLN A 178 -13.46 10.14 -27.91
C GLN A 178 -13.26 10.86 -26.57
N TRP A 179 -13.14 10.20 -25.42
CA TRP A 179 -13.10 10.88 -24.13
C TRP A 179 -11.78 10.64 -23.41
N VAL A 180 -11.23 11.70 -22.83
CA VAL A 180 -9.96 11.67 -22.09
C VAL A 180 -10.13 12.32 -20.72
N LEU A 181 -9.53 11.71 -19.70
CA LEU A 181 -9.36 12.31 -18.39
C LEU A 181 -8.08 13.14 -18.41
N LEU A 182 -8.22 14.42 -18.09
CA LEU A 182 -7.13 15.38 -18.03
C LEU A 182 -6.93 15.86 -16.60
N ARG A 183 -5.67 16.01 -16.22
CA ARG A 183 -5.24 16.76 -15.03
C ARG A 183 -4.61 18.06 -15.48
N GLN A 184 -5.04 19.18 -14.90
CA GLN A 184 -4.40 20.47 -15.06
C GLN A 184 -3.76 20.92 -13.74
N ASP A 185 -2.50 21.33 -13.83
CA ASP A 185 -1.75 21.89 -12.70
C ASP A 185 -2.01 23.40 -12.50
N GLU A 186 -1.36 24.00 -11.50
CA GLU A 186 -1.46 25.43 -11.21
C GLU A 186 -0.92 26.35 -12.31
N ASN A 187 -0.07 25.82 -13.19
CA ASN A 187 0.54 26.55 -14.31
C ASN A 187 -0.27 26.40 -15.60
N GLY A 188 -1.41 25.68 -15.56
CA GLY A 188 -2.26 25.44 -16.71
C GLY A 188 -1.78 24.32 -17.63
N VAL A 189 -0.74 23.56 -17.25
CA VAL A 189 -0.25 22.43 -18.02
C VAL A 189 -1.21 21.26 -17.86
N ARG A 190 -1.63 20.69 -19.00
CA ARG A 190 -2.58 19.58 -19.06
C ARG A 190 -1.87 18.27 -19.32
N TYR A 191 -2.25 17.25 -18.57
CA TYR A 191 -1.73 15.90 -18.67
C TYR A 191 -2.88 14.94 -18.94
N GLU A 192 -2.71 14.10 -19.96
CA GLU A 192 -3.64 13.01 -20.23
C GLU A 192 -3.37 11.84 -19.28
N ILE A 193 -4.43 11.39 -18.61
CA ILE A 193 -4.37 10.37 -17.57
C ILE A 193 -4.96 9.05 -18.09
N GLU A 194 -6.13 9.10 -18.72
CA GLU A 194 -6.83 7.92 -19.21
C GLU A 194 -7.71 8.25 -20.42
N ARG A 195 -7.94 7.26 -21.31
CA ARG A 195 -8.92 7.34 -22.41
C ARG A 195 -10.04 6.33 -22.24
N ALA A 196 -11.26 6.74 -22.57
CA ALA A 196 -12.42 5.85 -22.59
C ALA A 196 -13.38 6.13 -23.76
N ARG A 197 -14.20 5.13 -24.10
CA ARG A 197 -15.30 5.29 -25.07
C ARG A 197 -16.48 6.08 -24.51
N ARG A 198 -16.60 6.12 -23.19
CA ARG A 198 -17.76 6.61 -22.44
C ARG A 198 -17.27 7.49 -21.30
N PRO A 199 -17.84 8.70 -21.11
CA PRO A 199 -17.31 9.63 -20.12
C PRO A 199 -17.65 9.23 -18.69
N GLN A 200 -18.70 8.42 -18.44
CA GLN A 200 -19.22 8.17 -17.09
C GLN A 200 -18.17 7.70 -16.08
N ARG A 201 -17.26 6.82 -16.52
CA ARG A 201 -16.16 6.34 -15.66
C ARG A 201 -15.14 7.45 -15.39
N LEU A 202 -14.76 8.20 -16.43
CA LEU A 202 -13.77 9.27 -16.34
C LEU A 202 -14.33 10.45 -15.51
N GLU A 203 -15.63 10.73 -15.63
CA GLU A 203 -16.34 11.76 -14.87
C GLU A 203 -16.40 11.39 -13.40
N TRP A 204 -16.76 10.14 -13.08
CA TRP A 204 -16.73 9.64 -11.72
C TRP A 204 -15.32 9.72 -11.11
N LEU A 205 -14.28 9.34 -11.87
CA LEU A 205 -12.87 9.47 -11.45
C LEU A 205 -12.47 10.92 -11.22
N ALA A 206 -12.77 11.83 -12.16
CA ALA A 206 -12.50 13.26 -12.02
C ALA A 206 -13.19 13.84 -10.77
N GLU A 207 -14.42 13.42 -10.50
CA GLU A 207 -15.16 13.82 -9.29
C GLU A 207 -14.49 13.31 -8.01
N GLN A 208 -14.02 12.06 -7.97
CA GLN A 208 -13.29 11.56 -6.81
C GLN A 208 -11.98 12.33 -6.61
N TYR A 209 -11.22 12.57 -7.67
CA TYR A 209 -9.96 13.30 -7.58
C TYR A 209 -10.13 14.78 -7.17
N ASN A 210 -11.23 15.42 -7.56
CA ASN A 210 -11.53 16.80 -7.16
C ASN A 210 -12.09 16.91 -5.73
N LYS A 211 -12.62 15.83 -5.14
CA LYS A 211 -13.08 15.79 -3.74
C LYS A 211 -11.93 15.70 -2.74
N GLU A 212 -10.79 15.17 -3.16
CA GLU A 212 -9.60 15.12 -2.33
C GLU A 212 -9.02 16.53 -2.16
N ALA A 213 -8.65 16.92 -0.94
CA ALA A 213 -8.02 18.21 -0.63
C ALA A 213 -6.57 18.26 -1.14
N ARG A 214 -6.42 18.20 -2.47
CA ARG A 214 -5.15 18.28 -3.19
C ARG A 214 -4.91 19.76 -3.52
N HIS A 215 -3.82 20.32 -3.00
CA HIS A 215 -3.47 21.71 -3.30
C HIS A 215 -3.24 21.89 -4.82
N LYS A 216 -4.09 22.71 -5.45
CA LYS A 216 -3.91 23.33 -6.78
C LYS A 216 -3.91 22.41 -8.01
N GLN A 217 -4.75 21.38 -8.01
CA GLN A 217 -4.94 20.52 -9.19
C GLN A 217 -6.42 20.45 -9.57
N HIS A 218 -6.70 20.41 -10.87
CA HIS A 218 -8.06 20.30 -11.41
C HIS A 218 -8.15 19.10 -12.36
N TRP A 219 -9.10 18.21 -12.11
CA TRP A 219 -9.33 17.01 -12.91
C TRP A 219 -10.63 17.16 -13.69
N PHE A 220 -10.60 16.88 -14.99
CA PHE A 220 -11.75 17.05 -15.86
C PHE A 220 -11.70 16.13 -17.07
N VAL A 221 -12.86 15.87 -17.65
CA VAL A 221 -12.99 15.00 -18.82
C VAL A 221 -13.19 15.87 -20.05
N GLU A 222 -12.44 15.61 -21.11
CA GLU A 222 -12.54 16.32 -22.38
C GLU A 222 -12.86 15.34 -23.52
N ARG A 223 -13.63 15.80 -24.51
CA ARG A 223 -13.90 15.02 -25.72
C ARG A 223 -12.90 15.39 -26.81
N LEU A 224 -12.05 14.45 -27.23
CA LEU A 224 -11.14 14.64 -28.35
C LEU A 224 -11.89 14.55 -29.70
N PRO A 225 -11.51 15.39 -30.69
CA PRO A 225 -12.03 15.27 -32.04
C PRO A 225 -11.59 13.94 -32.68
N PRO A 226 -12.41 13.36 -33.57
CA PRO A 226 -12.01 12.17 -34.31
C PRO A 226 -10.77 12.48 -35.16
N VAL A 227 -9.76 11.62 -35.08
CA VAL A 227 -8.60 11.70 -35.97
C VAL A 227 -9.07 11.24 -37.34
N THR A 228 -9.26 12.18 -38.26
CA THR A 228 -9.46 11.84 -39.68
C THR A 228 -8.16 11.24 -40.20
N PRO A 229 -8.13 9.97 -40.66
CA PRO A 229 -6.95 9.47 -41.34
C PRO A 229 -6.70 10.37 -42.56
N ALA A 230 -5.49 10.92 -42.66
CA ALA A 230 -5.08 11.67 -43.84
C ALA A 230 -5.29 10.77 -45.06
N ALA A 231 -6.07 11.23 -46.03
CA ALA A 231 -6.26 10.53 -47.29
C ALA A 231 -4.88 10.28 -47.91
N THR A 232 -4.47 9.01 -47.96
CA THR A 232 -3.32 8.58 -48.74
C THR A 232 -3.66 8.83 -50.20
N ALA A 233 -3.18 9.95 -50.73
CA ALA A 233 -3.09 10.17 -52.16
C ALA A 233 -2.03 9.21 -52.72
N ALA A 234 -2.48 8.10 -53.27
CA ALA A 234 -1.68 7.23 -54.14
C ALA A 234 -2.60 6.78 -55.28
N ASP A 235 -2.86 7.70 -56.19
CA ASP A 235 -3.32 7.41 -57.55
C ASP A 235 -2.53 8.33 -58.47
N ARG A 236 -1.42 7.80 -59.00
CA ARG A 236 -0.75 8.15 -60.27
C ARG A 236 0.55 7.37 -60.45
#